data_AF-A0ABD2GZD1-F1
#
_entry.id   AF-A0ABD2GZD1-F1
#
_cell.length_a   1.000
_cell.length_b   1.000
_cell.length_c   1.000
_cell.angle_alpha   90.00
_cell.angle_beta   90.00
_cell.angle_gamma   90.00
#
_symmetry.space_group_name_H-M   'P 1'
#
loop_
_entity.id
_entity.type
_entity.pdbx_description
1 polymer ?
#
loop_
_entity_poly.entity_id
_entity_poly.type
_entity_poly.pdbx_seq_one_letter_code
_entity_poly.pdbx_strand_id
1 'polypeptide(L)'
;MAANHKCMSKIGYQWKSHLKDGVWSYHDHPFWTQPHEFCDMAADAPDLYANLQGADLVLFKGDLNYRKLVGDRDWDHTVGFGTALQGFEPAPLCSLRTLKANVQVGLQPGQAEKLTSHEPDWMTCGKYAVIQFYSSKAEQKD
;
A
#
# COMPACT_ATOMS: atom_id res chain seq x y z
N MET A 1 -17.81 24.70 -5.15
CA MET A 1 -17.03 25.96 -5.01
C MET A 1 -15.69 25.79 -5.70
N ALA A 2 -15.35 26.63 -6.68
CA ALA A 2 -13.98 26.67 -7.20
C ALA A 2 -13.09 27.40 -6.19
N ALA A 3 -11.87 26.94 -5.96
CA ALA A 3 -10.92 27.65 -5.11
C ALA A 3 -10.58 29.00 -5.76
N ASN A 4 -10.64 30.09 -4.98
CA ASN A 4 -10.29 31.44 -5.47
C ASN A 4 -8.78 31.61 -5.74
N HIS A 5 -7.96 30.64 -5.34
CA HIS A 5 -6.54 30.61 -5.61
C HIS A 5 -6.26 30.12 -7.04
N LYS A 6 -5.64 30.96 -7.87
CA LYS A 6 -5.38 30.72 -9.30
C LYS A 6 -4.78 29.33 -9.59
N CYS A 7 -3.75 28.94 -8.84
CA CYS A 7 -3.08 27.65 -9.07
C CYS A 7 -3.95 26.46 -8.67
N MET A 8 -4.70 26.56 -7.56
CA MET A 8 -5.59 25.47 -7.11
C MET A 8 -6.74 25.27 -8.11
N SER A 9 -7.29 26.37 -8.62
CA SER A 9 -8.33 26.32 -9.65
C SER A 9 -7.83 25.65 -10.93
N LYS A 10 -6.61 26.02 -11.38
CA LYS A 10 -5.97 25.40 -12.56
C LYS A 10 -5.80 23.89 -12.39
N ILE A 11 -5.28 23.45 -11.25
CA ILE A 11 -5.08 22.02 -10.95
C ILE A 11 -6.43 21.29 -10.91
N GLY A 12 -7.44 21.86 -10.25
CA GLY A 12 -8.79 21.27 -10.20
C GLY A 12 -9.43 21.13 -11.58
N TYR A 13 -9.19 22.08 -12.50
CA TYR A 13 -9.64 21.95 -13.89
C TYR A 13 -8.91 20.82 -14.63
N GLN A 14 -7.58 20.70 -14.45
CA GLN A 14 -6.80 19.62 -15.04
C GLN A 14 -7.27 18.24 -14.56
N TRP A 15 -7.51 18.05 -13.27
CA TRP A 15 -8.03 16.79 -12.72
C TRP A 15 -9.40 16.42 -13.30
N LYS A 16 -10.29 17.42 -13.48
CA LYS A 16 -11.58 17.19 -14.14
C LYS A 16 -11.41 16.78 -15.60
N SER A 17 -10.44 17.35 -16.32
CA SER A 17 -10.12 16.92 -17.68
C SER A 17 -9.64 15.48 -17.70
N HIS A 18 -8.70 15.09 -16.83
CA HIS A 18 -8.21 13.72 -16.76
C HIS A 18 -9.32 12.69 -16.50
N LEU A 19 -10.29 13.02 -15.63
CA LEU A 19 -11.47 12.17 -15.41
C LEU A 19 -12.37 12.10 -16.66
N LYS A 20 -12.63 13.23 -17.31
CA LYS A 20 -13.46 13.31 -18.52
C LYS A 20 -12.84 12.56 -19.70
N ASP A 21 -11.52 12.66 -19.85
CA ASP A 21 -10.77 12.10 -20.97
C ASP A 21 -10.40 10.61 -20.73
N GLY A 22 -10.80 10.03 -19.59
CA GLY A 22 -10.54 8.63 -19.25
C GLY A 22 -9.10 8.32 -18.81
N VAL A 23 -8.25 9.33 -18.70
CA VAL A 23 -6.87 9.20 -18.18
C VAL A 23 -6.90 8.80 -16.70
N TRP A 24 -7.83 9.39 -15.94
CA TRP A 24 -8.12 8.98 -14.56
C TRP A 24 -9.48 8.30 -14.53
N SER A 25 -9.58 7.24 -13.75
CA SER A 25 -10.84 6.60 -13.41
C SER A 25 -10.91 6.45 -11.89
N TYR A 26 -12.11 6.69 -11.34
CA TYR A 26 -12.41 6.44 -9.94
C TYR A 26 -13.23 5.16 -9.87
N HIS A 27 -12.82 4.26 -8.97
CA HIS A 27 -13.51 3.00 -8.72
C HIS A 27 -13.75 2.87 -7.22
N ASP A 28 -14.96 2.51 -6.85
CA ASP A 28 -15.31 2.02 -5.53
C ASP A 28 -15.53 0.50 -5.58
N HIS A 29 -15.31 -0.16 -4.45
CA HIS A 29 -15.57 -1.59 -4.31
C HIS A 29 -15.82 -1.91 -2.82
N PRO A 30 -16.86 -2.68 -2.45
CA PRO A 30 -17.17 -2.98 -1.05
C PRO A 30 -16.04 -3.66 -0.27
N PHE A 31 -15.20 -4.45 -0.96
CA PHE A 31 -14.07 -5.16 -0.35
C PHE A 31 -13.13 -4.23 0.45
N TRP A 32 -12.93 -2.99 0.00
CA TRP A 32 -12.06 -2.03 0.68
C TRP A 32 -12.49 -1.76 2.13
N THR A 33 -13.80 -1.81 2.40
CA THR A 33 -14.40 -1.51 3.71
C THR A 33 -14.80 -2.75 4.50
N GLN A 34 -14.63 -3.95 3.94
CA GLN A 34 -14.84 -5.21 4.65
C GLN A 34 -13.65 -5.55 5.59
N PRO A 35 -13.80 -6.47 6.56
CA PRO A 35 -12.72 -6.82 7.48
C PRO A 35 -11.64 -7.72 6.87
N HIS A 36 -11.85 -8.24 5.65
CA HIS A 36 -10.95 -9.19 4.99
C HIS A 36 -9.53 -8.66 4.81
N GLU A 37 -8.57 -9.58 4.93
CA GLU A 37 -7.18 -9.38 4.54
C GLU A 37 -7.08 -9.34 3.00
N PHE A 38 -6.01 -8.75 2.45
CA PHE A 38 -5.90 -8.68 0.99
C PHE A 38 -5.60 -10.03 0.33
N CYS A 39 -4.99 -10.99 1.03
CA CYS A 39 -4.80 -12.35 0.52
C CYS A 39 -6.12 -13.06 0.19
N ASP A 40 -7.24 -12.66 0.82
CA ASP A 40 -8.56 -13.23 0.56
C ASP A 40 -9.23 -12.63 -0.69
N MET A 41 -8.69 -11.54 -1.24
CA MET A 41 -9.33 -10.78 -2.32
C MET A 41 -9.62 -11.63 -3.56
N ALA A 42 -8.73 -12.56 -3.92
CA ALA A 42 -8.93 -13.43 -5.07
C ALA A 42 -10.16 -14.34 -4.92
N ALA A 43 -10.52 -14.72 -3.70
CA ALA A 43 -11.69 -15.55 -3.40
C ALA A 43 -12.95 -14.69 -3.17
N ASP A 44 -12.83 -13.62 -2.39
CA ASP A 44 -13.97 -12.83 -1.91
C ASP A 44 -14.39 -11.71 -2.89
N ALA A 45 -13.47 -11.24 -3.73
CA ALA A 45 -13.67 -10.15 -4.69
C ALA A 45 -12.88 -10.41 -6.00
N PRO A 46 -13.16 -11.51 -6.72
CA PRO A 46 -12.37 -11.94 -7.87
C PRO A 46 -12.37 -10.92 -9.02
N ASP A 47 -13.44 -10.14 -9.18
CA ASP A 47 -13.54 -9.05 -10.16
C ASP A 47 -12.60 -7.89 -9.82
N LEU A 48 -12.51 -7.50 -8.54
CA LEU A 48 -11.54 -6.51 -8.09
C LEU A 48 -10.10 -7.03 -8.26
N TYR A 49 -9.84 -8.28 -7.91
CA TYR A 49 -8.52 -8.88 -8.07
C TYR A 49 -8.10 -8.86 -9.55
N ALA A 50 -9.00 -9.29 -10.46
CA ALA A 50 -8.76 -9.25 -11.90
C ALA A 50 -8.50 -7.83 -12.43
N ASN A 51 -9.20 -6.81 -11.91
CA ASN A 51 -8.94 -5.42 -12.25
C ASN A 51 -7.53 -4.97 -11.83
N LEU A 52 -7.08 -5.37 -10.63
CA LEU A 52 -5.72 -5.07 -10.16
C LEU A 52 -4.64 -5.80 -10.98
N GLN A 53 -4.93 -6.98 -11.51
CA GLN A 53 -4.00 -7.72 -12.39
C GLN A 53 -3.70 -7.00 -13.70
N GLY A 54 -4.57 -6.09 -14.14
CA GLY A 54 -4.34 -5.25 -15.31
C GLY A 54 -3.38 -4.07 -15.07
N ALA A 55 -2.94 -3.83 -13.83
CA ALA A 55 -2.09 -2.70 -13.49
C ALA A 55 -0.60 -3.00 -13.73
N ASP A 56 0.15 -2.01 -14.22
CA ASP A 56 1.62 -2.07 -14.25
C ASP A 56 2.24 -1.89 -12.85
N LEU A 57 1.57 -1.13 -11.98
CA LEU A 57 1.97 -0.87 -10.60
C LEU A 57 0.74 -0.50 -9.74
N VAL A 58 0.62 -1.12 -8.57
CA VAL A 58 -0.40 -0.77 -7.57
C VAL A 58 0.24 -0.05 -6.38
N LEU A 59 -0.20 1.17 -6.09
CA LEU A 59 0.28 1.96 -4.94
C LEU A 59 -0.71 1.89 -3.78
N PHE A 60 -0.33 1.19 -2.71
CA PHE A 60 -1.11 1.13 -1.47
C PHE A 60 -0.68 2.25 -0.53
N LYS A 61 -1.63 3.10 -0.12
CA LYS A 61 -1.35 4.31 0.67
C LYS A 61 -1.73 4.12 2.14
N GLY A 62 -0.79 4.41 3.04
CA GLY A 62 -1.06 4.54 4.47
C GLY A 62 -1.11 3.23 5.24
N ASP A 63 -1.28 3.36 6.55
CA ASP A 63 -1.10 2.30 7.52
C ASP A 63 -2.14 1.17 7.43
N LEU A 64 -3.42 1.50 7.25
CA LEU A 64 -4.48 0.49 7.13
C LEU A 64 -4.28 -0.44 5.92
N ASN A 65 -3.87 0.12 4.78
CA ASN A 65 -3.57 -0.69 3.60
C ASN A 65 -2.37 -1.61 3.85
N TYR A 66 -1.34 -1.14 4.56
CA TYR A 66 -0.21 -1.98 4.94
C TYR A 66 -0.65 -3.13 5.85
N ARG A 67 -1.46 -2.84 6.86
CA ARG A 67 -2.00 -3.86 7.77
C ARG A 67 -2.80 -4.93 7.02
N LYS A 68 -3.69 -4.54 6.10
CA LYS A 68 -4.43 -5.49 5.26
C LYS A 68 -3.55 -6.27 4.27
N LEU A 69 -2.47 -5.68 3.76
CA LEU A 69 -1.49 -6.36 2.91
C LEU A 69 -0.78 -7.49 3.68
N VAL A 70 -0.42 -7.25 4.94
CA VAL A 70 0.35 -8.20 5.75
C VAL A 70 -0.50 -9.01 6.75
N GLY A 71 -1.83 -8.90 6.66
CA GLY A 71 -2.77 -9.60 7.55
C GLY A 71 -2.80 -9.12 9.00
N ASP A 72 -2.18 -7.97 9.32
CA ASP A 72 -2.15 -7.36 10.66
C ASP A 72 -1.66 -8.31 11.77
N ARG A 73 -0.68 -9.17 11.46
CA ARG A 73 -0.18 -10.21 12.37
C ARG A 73 1.12 -9.83 13.07
N ASP A 74 1.41 -10.56 14.14
CA ASP A 74 2.67 -10.47 14.89
C ASP A 74 3.82 -11.18 14.16
N TRP A 75 4.27 -10.58 13.06
CA TRP A 75 5.38 -11.08 12.27
C TRP A 75 6.72 -10.73 12.92
N ASP A 76 7.69 -11.65 12.83
CA ASP A 76 9.08 -11.27 13.05
C ASP A 76 9.48 -10.17 12.06
N HIS A 77 10.17 -9.14 12.56
CA HIS A 77 10.51 -7.95 11.76
C HIS A 77 11.36 -8.23 10.53
N THR A 78 12.07 -9.36 10.51
CA THR A 78 12.94 -9.77 9.40
C THR A 78 12.21 -10.61 8.35
N VAL A 79 10.96 -11.00 8.57
CA VAL A 79 10.14 -11.73 7.58
C VAL A 79 10.10 -10.93 6.27
N GLY A 80 10.36 -11.59 5.14
CA GLY A 80 10.35 -10.93 3.84
C GLY A 80 8.96 -10.37 3.49
N PHE A 81 8.91 -9.20 2.87
CA PHE A 81 7.64 -8.56 2.51
C PHE A 81 6.77 -9.46 1.61
N GLY A 82 7.37 -10.15 0.63
CA GLY A 82 6.66 -11.12 -0.21
C GLY A 82 6.00 -12.27 0.57
N THR A 83 6.67 -12.79 1.60
CA THR A 83 6.09 -13.81 2.48
C THR A 83 4.91 -13.24 3.28
N ALA A 84 5.05 -12.02 3.80
CA ALA A 84 4.00 -11.35 4.56
C ALA A 84 2.77 -11.01 3.72
N LEU A 85 2.89 -10.88 2.39
CA LEU A 85 1.75 -10.69 1.48
C LEU A 85 0.85 -11.93 1.36
N GLN A 86 1.32 -13.10 1.80
CA GLN A 86 0.54 -14.34 1.81
C GLN A 86 -0.10 -14.70 0.45
N GLY A 87 0.65 -14.51 -0.63
CA GLY A 87 0.16 -14.79 -1.98
C GLY A 87 -0.73 -13.70 -2.59
N PHE A 88 -0.91 -12.55 -1.92
CA PHE A 88 -1.51 -11.37 -2.55
C PHE A 88 -0.52 -10.70 -3.50
N GLU A 89 -0.58 -11.08 -4.78
CA GLU A 89 0.31 -10.58 -5.82
C GLU A 89 -0.42 -10.34 -7.16
N PRO A 90 -1.44 -9.47 -7.20
CA PRO A 90 -2.18 -9.22 -8.43
C PRO A 90 -1.30 -8.59 -9.52
N ALA A 91 -0.38 -7.70 -9.14
CA ALA A 91 0.54 -6.96 -9.99
C ALA A 91 1.75 -6.51 -9.16
N PRO A 92 2.83 -5.98 -9.77
CA PRO A 92 3.84 -5.26 -9.02
C PRO A 92 3.18 -4.22 -8.11
N LEU A 93 3.56 -4.21 -6.84
CA LEU A 93 2.92 -3.35 -5.85
C LEU A 93 3.94 -2.65 -4.98
N CYS A 94 3.57 -1.47 -4.49
CA CYS A 94 4.36 -0.71 -3.55
C CYS A 94 3.47 -0.18 -2.43
N SER A 95 3.87 -0.43 -1.19
CA SER A 95 3.23 0.19 -0.02
C SER A 95 3.98 1.46 0.37
N LEU A 96 3.25 2.57 0.43
CA LEU A 96 3.71 3.89 0.86
C LEU A 96 3.09 4.22 2.21
N ARG A 97 3.81 3.95 3.28
CA ARG A 97 3.24 3.85 4.63
C ARG A 97 4.05 4.66 5.63
N THR A 98 3.37 5.53 6.38
CA THR A 98 3.86 6.01 7.69
C THR A 98 3.43 5.03 8.77
N LEU A 99 4.32 4.68 9.69
CA LEU A 99 4.09 3.63 10.68
C LEU A 99 3.16 4.14 11.78
N LYS A 100 1.99 3.50 11.91
CA LYS A 100 0.96 3.85 12.90
C LYS A 100 0.36 2.61 13.59
N ALA A 101 1.03 1.47 13.50
CA ALA A 101 0.58 0.19 14.06
C ALA A 101 1.77 -0.75 14.31
N ASN A 102 1.57 -1.68 15.25
CA ASN A 102 2.58 -2.64 15.75
C ASN A 102 2.90 -3.78 14.77
N VAL A 103 2.98 -3.49 13.48
CA VAL A 103 3.36 -4.47 12.46
C VAL A 103 4.34 -3.82 11.51
N GLN A 104 5.47 -4.49 11.26
CA GLN A 104 6.49 -4.05 10.30
C GLN A 104 7.36 -5.25 9.94
N VAL A 105 7.50 -5.53 8.64
CA VAL A 105 8.29 -6.65 8.10
C VAL A 105 9.39 -6.17 7.16
N GLY A 106 10.28 -7.05 6.73
CA GLY A 106 11.33 -6.77 5.75
C GLY A 106 12.43 -5.83 6.26
N LEU A 107 12.61 -5.75 7.58
CA LEU A 107 13.73 -5.02 8.18
C LEU A 107 15.00 -5.87 8.16
N GLN A 108 16.15 -5.21 8.22
CA GLN A 108 17.42 -5.91 8.41
C GLN A 108 17.52 -6.46 9.84
N PRO A 109 18.21 -7.59 10.06
CA PRO A 109 18.48 -8.09 11.40
C PRO A 109 19.11 -7.01 12.30
N GLY A 110 18.59 -6.83 13.52
CA GLY A 110 19.08 -5.82 14.46
C GLY A 110 18.49 -4.40 14.27
N GLN A 111 17.79 -4.14 13.16
CA GLN A 111 17.25 -2.80 12.87
C GLN A 111 16.10 -2.44 13.81
N ALA A 112 15.19 -3.38 14.06
CA ALA A 112 14.04 -3.15 14.93
C ALA A 112 14.48 -2.96 16.39
N GLU A 113 15.41 -3.77 16.86
CA GLU A 113 15.98 -3.71 18.21
C GLU A 113 16.67 -2.36 18.44
N LYS A 114 17.43 -1.88 17.44
CA LYS A 114 18.04 -0.56 17.48
C LYS A 114 17.01 0.56 17.52
N LEU A 115 15.92 0.47 16.76
CA LEU A 115 14.85 1.48 16.79
C LEU A 115 14.14 1.47 18.16
N THR A 116 13.75 0.30 18.64
CA THR A 116 13.10 0.10 19.94
C THR A 116 13.96 0.62 21.09
N SER A 117 15.29 0.47 21.03
CA SER A 117 16.18 1.01 22.08
C SER A 117 16.23 2.53 22.12
N HIS A 118 15.99 3.22 20.99
CA HIS A 118 16.03 4.68 20.90
C HIS A 118 14.63 5.31 21.07
N GLU A 119 13.59 4.68 20.53
CA GLU A 119 12.22 5.17 20.51
C GLU A 119 11.26 3.98 20.60
N PRO A 120 10.84 3.56 21.82
CA PRO A 120 10.03 2.36 22.01
C PRO A 120 8.70 2.33 21.24
N ASP A 121 8.14 3.50 20.89
CA ASP A 121 6.90 3.67 20.14
C ASP A 121 7.12 3.98 18.64
N TRP A 122 8.30 3.69 18.09
CA TRP A 122 8.67 3.99 16.69
C TRP A 122 7.67 3.46 15.64
N MET A 123 6.98 2.35 15.92
CA MET A 123 5.98 1.76 15.02
C MET A 123 4.62 2.47 15.04
N THR A 124 4.33 3.30 16.04
CA THR A 124 3.01 3.89 16.25
C THR A 124 3.03 5.41 16.29
N CYS A 125 4.20 6.03 16.46
CA CYS A 125 4.34 7.48 16.59
C CYS A 125 4.16 8.26 15.27
N GLY A 126 4.08 7.58 14.11
CA GLY A 126 3.88 8.23 12.81
C GLY A 126 5.10 8.97 12.24
N LYS A 127 6.26 8.90 12.90
CA LYS A 127 7.51 9.57 12.47
C LYS A 127 8.29 8.79 11.42
N TYR A 128 8.18 7.46 11.46
CA TYR A 128 8.87 6.57 10.51
C TYR A 128 7.96 6.25 9.33
N ALA A 129 8.59 5.98 8.19
CA ALA A 129 7.91 5.58 6.98
C ALA A 129 8.70 4.51 6.23
N VAL A 130 7.98 3.72 5.45
CA VAL A 130 8.55 2.76 4.52
C VAL A 130 7.95 2.92 3.13
N ILE A 131 8.78 2.62 2.14
CA ILE A 131 8.42 2.39 0.75
C ILE A 131 8.84 0.94 0.49
N GLN A 132 7.87 0.02 0.46
CA GLN A 132 8.15 -1.41 0.27
C GLN A 132 7.55 -1.88 -1.04
N PHE A 133 8.42 -2.26 -1.97
CA PHE A 133 8.07 -2.78 -3.28
C PHE A 133 8.12 -4.30 -3.28
N TYR A 134 7.21 -4.92 -4.02
CA TYR A 134 7.22 -6.35 -4.32
C TYR A 134 6.76 -6.60 -5.76
N SER A 135 7.44 -7.53 -6.43
CA SER A 135 7.09 -8.03 -7.75
C SER A 135 7.52 -9.49 -7.86
N SER A 136 6.63 -10.33 -8.40
CA SER A 136 6.93 -11.74 -8.70
C SER A 136 7.70 -11.92 -10.01
N LYS A 137 7.71 -10.92 -10.88
CA LYS A 137 8.57 -10.92 -12.08
C LYS A 137 10.02 -10.74 -11.66
N ALA A 138 10.87 -11.71 -12.01
CA ALA A 138 12.31 -11.64 -11.79
C ALA A 138 12.85 -10.32 -12.36
N GLU A 139 13.64 -9.60 -11.56
CA GLU A 139 14.42 -8.47 -12.04
C GLU A 139 15.29 -8.96 -13.21
N GLN A 140 14.93 -8.58 -14.45
CA GLN A 140 15.89 -8.57 -15.54
C GLN A 140 16.85 -7.43 -15.22
N LYS A 141 18.00 -7.79 -14.63
CA LYS A 141 19.15 -6.89 -14.56
C LYS A 141 19.64 -6.68 -15.98
N ASP A 142 19.42 -5.49 -16.51
CA ASP A 142 20.18 -4.94 -17.63
C ASP A 142 21.65 -4.72 -17.24
#